data_AF-T1AM36-F1
#
_entry.id   AF-T1AM36-F1
#
_cell.length_a   1.000
_cell.length_b   1.000
_cell.length_c   1.000
_cell.angle_alpha   90.00
_cell.angle_beta   90.00
_cell.angle_gamma   90.00
#
_symmetry.space_group_name_H-M   'P 1'
#
loop_
_entity.id
_entity.type
_entity.pdbx_description
1 polymer ?
#
loop_
_entity_poly.entity_id
_entity_poly.type
_entity_poly.pdbx_seq_one_letter_code
_entity_poly.pdbx_strand_id
1 'polypeptide(L)'
;MQQLDPRPGHVSAYGLTVEAGTPLALDQSRHPDDDTQAARYEIAEQMLSEHGYSWYEISNWSLPGQESRHNLNYWMEGDYLGLGCAAHSHRAGRRWWNVRTP
;
A
#
# COMPACT_ATOMS: atom_id res chain seq x y z
N MET A 1 24.07 -9.60 0.53
CA MET A 1 22.71 -9.33 -0.01
C MET A 1 21.70 -10.05 0.86
N GLN A 2 20.74 -9.33 1.44
CA GLN A 2 19.59 -9.96 2.09
C GLN A 2 18.72 -10.62 1.01
N GLN A 3 18.32 -11.87 1.22
CA GLN A 3 17.36 -12.57 0.35
C GLN A 3 15.94 -12.39 0.91
N LEU A 4 14.95 -12.26 0.02
CA LEU A 4 13.53 -12.28 0.38
C LEU A 4 13.05 -13.74 0.45
N ASP A 5 12.97 -14.31 1.66
CA ASP A 5 12.49 -15.68 1.91
C ASP A 5 11.41 -15.69 3.03
N PRO A 6 10.18 -16.17 2.76
CA PRO A 6 9.67 -16.55 1.44
C PRO A 6 9.67 -15.36 0.47
N ARG A 7 9.70 -15.65 -0.83
CA ARG A 7 9.62 -14.62 -1.89
C ARG A 7 8.15 -14.37 -2.27
N PRO A 8 7.49 -13.33 -1.74
CA PRO A 8 6.08 -13.07 -2.06
C PRO A 8 5.92 -12.61 -3.52
N GLY A 9 4.78 -12.86 -4.15
CA GLY A 9 4.52 -12.34 -5.51
C GLY A 9 4.34 -10.82 -5.56
N HIS A 10 3.97 -10.23 -4.43
CA HIS A 10 3.60 -8.81 -4.29
C HIS A 10 4.05 -8.29 -2.93
N VAL A 11 4.51 -7.05 -2.88
CA VAL A 11 4.95 -6.34 -1.67
C VAL A 11 4.32 -4.96 -1.64
N SER A 12 3.65 -4.63 -0.54
CA SER A 12 3.27 -3.24 -0.24
C SER A 12 4.18 -2.66 0.84
N ALA A 13 4.70 -1.45 0.62
CA ALA A 13 5.46 -0.71 1.61
C ALA A 13 4.99 0.74 1.68
N TYR A 14 4.60 1.17 2.89
CA TYR A 14 4.02 2.48 3.14
C TYR A 14 4.93 3.31 4.04
N GLY A 15 4.90 4.63 3.84
CA GLY A 15 5.38 5.58 4.83
C GLY A 15 4.65 5.37 6.15
N LEU A 16 5.38 5.49 7.26
CA LEU A 16 4.83 5.29 8.59
C LEU A 16 3.93 6.48 8.94
N THR A 17 2.64 6.22 9.12
CA THR A 17 1.71 7.17 9.74
C THR A 17 1.57 6.82 11.21
N VAL A 18 1.91 7.76 12.10
CA VAL A 18 1.80 7.55 13.55
C VAL A 18 0.39 7.94 14.01
N GLU A 19 -0.42 6.94 14.31
CA GLU A 19 -1.80 7.14 14.76
C GLU A 19 -1.89 7.61 16.21
N ALA A 20 -2.76 8.59 16.46
CA ALA A 20 -3.03 9.09 17.80
C ALA A 20 -3.56 7.98 18.72
N GLY A 21 -3.19 8.03 20.00
CA GLY A 21 -3.61 7.02 20.99
C GLY A 21 -2.85 5.69 20.93
N THR A 22 -1.83 5.56 20.07
CA THR A 22 -0.93 4.41 20.06
C THR A 22 0.28 4.63 20.97
N PRO A 23 0.94 3.57 21.49
CA PRO A 23 2.19 3.72 22.23
C PRO A 23 3.29 4.43 21.43
N LEU A 24 3.30 4.26 20.10
CA LEU A 24 4.27 4.92 19.22
C LEU A 24 4.08 6.45 19.17
N ALA A 25 2.84 6.93 19.29
CA ALA A 25 2.55 8.36 19.35
C ALA A 25 3.17 9.06 20.57
N LEU A 26 3.48 8.32 21.63
CA LEU A 26 4.10 8.85 22.85
C LEU A 26 5.62 9.00 22.73
N ASP A 27 6.25 8.40 21.72
CA ASP A 27 7.70 8.37 21.54
C ASP A 27 8.11 9.02 20.21
N GLN A 28 8.23 10.35 20.23
CA GLN A 28 8.63 11.15 19.07
C GLN A 28 10.03 10.81 18.55
N SER A 29 10.91 10.26 19.38
CA SER A 29 12.27 9.89 18.96
C SER A 29 12.28 8.77 17.90
N ARG A 30 11.16 8.05 17.76
CA ARG A 30 10.97 6.96 16.80
C ARG A 30 10.24 7.40 15.53
N HIS A 31 9.83 8.67 15.44
CA HIS A 31 9.11 9.20 14.28
C HIS A 31 10.13 9.56 13.20
N PRO A 32 10.11 8.90 12.03
CA PRO A 32 10.95 9.32 10.92
C PRO A 32 10.43 10.65 10.35
N ASP A 33 11.34 11.58 10.10
CA ASP A 33 11.03 12.77 9.29
C ASP A 33 10.81 12.39 7.81
N ASP A 34 10.29 13.34 7.03
CA ASP A 34 9.91 13.13 5.64
C ASP A 34 11.12 12.70 4.77
N ASP A 35 12.29 13.28 5.00
CA ASP A 35 13.52 12.94 4.28
C ASP A 35 13.96 11.50 4.57
N THR A 36 13.89 11.07 5.84
CA THR A 36 14.17 9.69 6.24
C THR A 36 13.18 8.72 5.62
N GLN A 37 11.90 9.08 5.54
CA GLN A 37 10.89 8.23 4.88
C GLN A 37 11.15 8.14 3.36
N ALA A 38 11.46 9.25 2.71
CA ALA A 38 11.80 9.28 1.28
C ALA A 38 13.03 8.41 0.97
N ALA A 39 14.12 8.55 1.74
CA ALA A 39 15.32 7.74 1.58
C ALA A 39 15.04 6.24 1.77
N ARG A 40 14.18 5.86 2.72
CA ARG A 40 13.76 4.46 2.91
C ARG A 40 12.93 3.94 1.76
N TYR A 41 12.14 4.80 1.14
CA TYR A 41 11.34 4.45 -0.04
C TYR A 41 12.23 4.14 -1.25
N GLU A 42 13.28 4.95 -1.47
CA GLU A 42 14.29 4.69 -2.49
C GLU A 42 15.06 3.38 -2.24
N ILE A 43 15.41 3.11 -0.98
CA ILE A 43 16.02 1.83 -0.58
C ILE A 43 15.09 0.65 -0.88
N ALA A 44 13.79 0.79 -0.59
CA ALA A 44 12.80 -0.25 -0.88
C ALA A 44 12.71 -0.52 -2.38
N GLU A 45 12.60 0.54 -3.20
CA GLU A 45 12.57 0.42 -4.66
C GLU A 45 13.83 -0.25 -5.21
N GLN A 46 15.01 0.19 -4.78
CA GLN A 46 16.28 -0.40 -5.22
C GLN A 46 16.33 -1.90 -4.88
N MET A 47 16.07 -2.25 -3.62
CA MET A 47 16.15 -3.63 -3.14
C MET A 47 15.14 -4.54 -3.85
N LEU A 48 13.91 -4.08 -4.03
CA LEU A 48 12.86 -4.86 -4.69
C LEU A 48 13.15 -5.02 -6.19
N SER A 49 13.64 -3.96 -6.85
CA SER A 49 14.05 -4.01 -8.26
C SER A 49 15.21 -4.99 -8.49
N GLU A 50 16.21 -5.02 -7.61
CA GLU A 50 17.31 -6.01 -7.66
C GLU A 50 16.81 -7.46 -7.53
N HIS A 51 15.63 -7.66 -6.94
CA HIS A 51 14.96 -8.95 -6.82
C HIS A 51 13.87 -9.19 -7.87
N GLY A 52 13.82 -8.38 -8.93
CA GLY A 52 12.94 -8.56 -10.08
C GLY A 52 11.48 -8.16 -9.85
N TYR A 53 11.20 -7.37 -8.82
CA TYR A 53 9.92 -6.71 -8.66
C TYR A 53 9.89 -5.41 -9.46
N SER A 54 8.70 -4.97 -9.88
CA SER A 54 8.50 -3.68 -10.54
C SER A 54 7.56 -2.81 -9.72
N TRP A 55 7.90 -1.53 -9.60
CA TRP A 55 7.05 -0.52 -8.97
C TRP A 55 5.89 -0.16 -9.90
N TYR A 56 4.71 -0.74 -9.67
CA TYR A 56 3.57 -0.62 -10.59
C TYR A 56 2.54 0.44 -10.18
N GLU A 57 2.55 0.86 -8.91
CA GLU A 57 1.79 1.99 -8.37
C GLU A 57 2.45 2.50 -7.08
N ILE A 58 2.03 3.65 -6.56
CA ILE A 58 2.48 4.13 -5.26
C ILE A 58 2.33 3.05 -4.17
N SER A 59 3.43 2.81 -3.48
CA SER A 59 3.58 1.90 -2.33
C SER A 59 3.42 0.42 -2.64
N ASN A 60 3.42 0.00 -3.91
CA ASN A 60 3.28 -1.41 -4.26
C ASN A 60 4.21 -1.87 -5.39
N TRP A 61 4.82 -3.02 -5.16
CA TRP A 61 5.73 -3.71 -6.07
C TRP A 61 5.27 -5.14 -6.29
N SER A 62 5.49 -5.68 -7.48
CA SER A 62 5.17 -7.07 -7.76
C SER A 62 6.13 -7.71 -8.72
N LEU A 63 6.20 -9.04 -8.68
CA LEU A 63 6.70 -9.79 -9.82
C LEU A 63 5.75 -9.61 -11.01
N PRO A 64 6.22 -9.78 -12.26
CA PRO A 64 5.37 -9.64 -13.43
C PRO A 64 4.12 -10.53 -13.36
N GLY A 65 2.95 -9.94 -13.56
CA GLY A 65 1.66 -10.64 -13.54
C GLY A 65 1.09 -10.90 -12.15
N GLN A 66 1.72 -10.37 -11.09
CA GLN A 66 1.26 -10.45 -9.70
C GLN A 66 0.81 -9.08 -9.16
N GLU A 67 0.52 -8.13 -10.04
CA GLU A 67 0.00 -6.80 -9.69
C GLU A 67 -1.39 -6.91 -9.07
N SER A 68 -1.70 -6.05 -8.09
CA SER A 68 -3.04 -5.99 -7.51
C SER A 68 -4.03 -5.43 -8.53
N ARG A 69 -4.85 -6.31 -9.11
CA ARG A 69 -5.95 -5.93 -10.01
C ARG A 69 -6.92 -4.94 -9.37
N HIS A 70 -7.16 -5.07 -8.06
CA HIS A 70 -8.09 -4.19 -7.33
C HIS A 70 -7.51 -2.78 -7.16
N ASN A 71 -6.22 -2.67 -6.83
CA ASN A 71 -5.57 -1.36 -6.70
C ASN A 71 -5.47 -0.66 -8.05
N LEU A 72 -5.08 -1.38 -9.10
CA LEU A 72 -5.07 -0.87 -10.47
C LEU A 72 -6.47 -0.39 -10.88
N ASN A 73 -7.52 -1.14 -10.54
CA ASN A 73 -8.90 -0.74 -10.81
C ASN A 73 -9.28 0.59 -10.12
N TYR A 74 -8.79 0.84 -8.90
CA TYR A 74 -8.98 2.14 -8.23
C TYR A 74 -8.34 3.28 -9.01
N TRP A 75 -7.08 3.13 -9.45
CA TRP A 75 -6.35 4.14 -10.22
C TRP A 75 -6.98 4.43 -11.57
N MET A 76 -7.54 3.40 -12.21
CA MET A 76 -8.21 3.53 -13.51
C MET A 76 -9.67 3.98 -13.41
N GLU A 77 -10.15 4.32 -12.20
CA GLU A 77 -11.56 4.63 -11.94
C GLU A 77 -12.51 3.56 -12.49
N GLY A 78 -12.09 2.29 -12.44
CA GLY A 78 -12.90 1.17 -12.92
C GLY A 78 -14.08 0.86 -11.99
N ASP A 79 -15.04 0.11 -12.50
CA ASP A 79 -16.22 -0.29 -11.75
C ASP A 79 -15.89 -1.46 -10.79
N TYR A 80 -16.37 -1.39 -9.55
CA TYR A 80 -16.30 -2.47 -8.56
C TYR A 80 -17.43 -2.36 -7.53
N LEU A 81 -17.84 -3.51 -6.98
CA LEU A 81 -18.88 -3.59 -5.94
C LEU A 81 -18.27 -4.03 -4.61
N GLY A 82 -18.47 -3.23 -3.57
CA GLY A 82 -18.09 -3.55 -2.20
C GLY A 82 -19.15 -4.36 -1.47
N LEU A 83 -18.75 -5.48 -0.90
CA LEU A 83 -19.62 -6.37 -0.11
C LEU A 83 -19.20 -6.34 1.36
N GLY A 84 -20.17 -6.24 2.27
CA GLY A 84 -19.96 -6.21 3.72
C GLY A 84 -19.93 -4.80 4.32
N CYS A 85 -19.85 -4.72 5.65
CA CYS A 85 -19.85 -3.45 6.39
C CYS A 85 -18.68 -2.56 5.95
N ALA A 86 -18.93 -1.25 5.83
CA ALA A 86 -17.95 -0.25 5.38
C ALA A 86 -17.36 -0.46 3.97
N ALA A 87 -17.79 -1.47 3.22
CA ALA A 87 -17.24 -1.74 1.90
C ALA A 87 -17.61 -0.62 0.92
N HIS A 88 -16.64 -0.18 0.13
CA HIS A 88 -16.82 0.87 -0.87
C HIS A 88 -17.11 0.27 -2.24
N SER A 89 -17.83 1.01 -3.07
CA SER A 89 -18.15 0.65 -4.45
C SER A 89 -17.94 1.85 -5.36
N HIS A 90 -17.62 1.57 -6.62
CA HIS A 90 -17.59 2.54 -7.70
C HIS A 90 -18.32 1.96 -8.91
N ARG A 91 -19.25 2.72 -9.48
CA ARG A 91 -19.92 2.31 -10.73
C ARG A 91 -20.39 3.51 -11.51
N ALA A 92 -20.08 3.56 -12.81
CA ALA A 92 -20.53 4.61 -13.72
C ALA A 92 -20.25 6.03 -13.18
N GLY A 93 -19.03 6.26 -12.67
CA GLY A 93 -18.59 7.56 -12.14
C GLY A 93 -19.15 7.92 -10.76
N ARG A 94 -19.86 7.00 -10.09
CA ARG A 94 -20.41 7.22 -8.75
C ARG A 94 -19.73 6.32 -7.72
N ARG A 95 -19.30 6.91 -6.60
CA ARG A 95 -18.80 6.19 -5.42
C ARG A 95 -19.85 6.15 -4.31
N TRP A 96 -19.96 5.03 -3.60
CA TRP A 96 -20.78 4.87 -2.40
C TRP A 96 -20.17 3.81 -1.47
N TRP A 97 -20.68 3.72 -0.25
CA TRP A 97 -20.21 2.75 0.74
C TRP A 97 -21.37 2.14 1.53
N ASN A 98 -21.16 0.93 2.02
CA ASN A 98 -22.07 0.26 2.94
C ASN A 98 -21.91 0.86 4.35
N VAL A 99 -22.98 0.80 5.15
CA VAL A 99 -22.96 1.27 6.55
C VAL A 99 -21.82 0.59 7.32
N ARG A 100 -21.06 1.37 8.11
CA ARG A 100 -19.83 0.92 8.77
C ARG A 100 -20.10 0.06 10.02
N THR A 101 -21.06 0.49 10.83
CA THR A 101 -21.49 -0.17 12.06
C THR A 101 -23.01 -0.17 12.05
N PRO A 102 -23.68 -1.31 12.33
CA PRO A 102 -25.13 -1.36 12.52
C PRO A 102 -25.62 -0.35 13.57
#